data_AF-A0A0N8RDW9-F1
#
_entry.id   AF-A0A0N8RDW9-F1
#
_cell.length_a   1.000
_cell.length_b   1.000
_cell.length_c   1.000
_cell.angle_alpha   90.00
_cell.angle_beta   90.00
_cell.angle_gamma   90.00
#
_symmetry.space_group_name_H-M   'P 1'
#
loop_
_entity.id
_entity.type
_entity.pdbx_description
1 polymer ?
#
loop_
_entity_poly.entity_id
_entity_poly.type
_entity_poly.pdbx_seq_one_letter_code
_entity_poly.pdbx_strand_id
1 'polypeptide(L)'
;MQSRFNGWSMQVLEVDDTAAVGRHIDQFGFAIVSGEWRFDASDFDRMAALYGLGPMYQSDFNRLEHAEGIASSGINQVGGLSSGSHVVFNGATDVPLHTDGSYLPIGTIKTSILFCRESAALGGESILFMYRN
;
A
#
# COMPACT_ATOMS: atom_id res chain seq x y z
N MET A 1 21.74 10.87 8.96
CA MET A 1 20.65 10.34 8.11
C MET A 1 19.95 11.51 7.45
N GLN A 2 19.91 11.57 6.12
CA GLN A 2 19.21 12.65 5.40
C GLN A 2 17.84 12.14 4.94
N SER A 3 16.80 12.95 5.18
CA SER A 3 15.44 12.65 4.72
C SER A 3 15.39 12.61 3.19
N ARG A 4 14.67 11.63 2.62
CA ARG A 4 14.40 11.61 1.17
C ARG A 4 13.49 12.75 0.72
N PHE A 5 12.80 13.41 1.65
CA PHE A 5 11.79 14.43 1.34
C PHE A 5 12.32 15.86 1.24
N ASN A 6 13.65 16.06 1.24
CA ASN A 6 14.20 17.40 1.07
C ASN A 6 13.82 17.96 -0.32
N GLY A 7 13.09 19.09 -0.34
CA GLY A 7 12.56 19.70 -1.56
C GLY A 7 11.35 18.98 -2.17
N TRP A 8 10.73 18.03 -1.45
CA TRP A 8 9.51 17.38 -1.91
C TRP A 8 8.31 18.33 -1.81
N SER A 9 7.50 18.35 -2.86
CA SER A 9 6.14 18.87 -2.86
C SER A 9 5.18 17.75 -3.24
N MET A 10 3.97 17.79 -2.69
CA MET A 10 2.95 16.81 -3.03
C MET A 10 2.67 16.84 -4.55
N GLN A 11 2.81 15.69 -5.19
CA GLN A 11 2.54 15.50 -6.61
C GLN A 11 1.72 14.22 -6.77
N VAL A 12 0.60 14.35 -7.46
CA VAL A 12 -0.21 13.21 -7.92
C VAL A 12 0.12 13.02 -9.39
N LEU A 13 0.59 11.83 -9.75
CA LEU A 13 1.03 11.50 -11.10
C LEU A 13 -0.05 10.67 -11.81
N GLU A 14 -0.15 10.82 -13.12
CA GLU A 14 -0.98 9.89 -13.91
C GLU A 14 -0.38 8.48 -13.84
N VAL A 15 -1.20 7.48 -13.51
CA VAL A 15 -0.76 6.08 -13.34
C VAL A 15 -0.06 5.53 -14.58
N ASP A 16 -0.42 6.00 -15.78
CA ASP A 16 0.15 5.51 -17.03
C ASP A 16 1.47 6.23 -17.40
N ASP A 17 1.87 7.30 -16.70
CA ASP A 17 3.21 7.91 -16.81
C ASP A 17 4.22 7.12 -15.97
N THR A 18 4.48 5.88 -16.40
CA THR A 18 5.37 4.94 -15.73
C THR A 18 6.79 5.49 -15.52
N ALA A 19 7.25 6.37 -16.41
CA ALA A 19 8.55 7.01 -16.31
C ALA A 19 8.60 8.05 -15.18
N ALA A 20 7.57 8.90 -15.04
CA ALA A 20 7.48 9.84 -13.93
C ALA A 20 7.32 9.13 -12.59
N VAL A 21 6.50 8.08 -12.55
CA VAL A 21 6.27 7.28 -11.34
C VAL A 21 7.56 6.59 -10.90
N GLY A 22 8.29 5.95 -11.83
CA GLY A 22 9.59 5.34 -11.54
C GLY A 22 10.59 6.33 -10.96
N ARG A 23 10.73 7.51 -11.57
CA ARG A 23 11.61 8.59 -11.05
C ARG A 23 11.22 9.04 -9.64
N HIS A 24 9.92 9.16 -9.35
CA HIS A 24 9.45 9.53 -8.02
C HIS A 24 9.77 8.46 -6.97
N ILE A 25 9.54 7.18 -7.29
CA ILE A 25 9.88 6.07 -6.41
C ILE A 25 11.40 6.04 -6.14
N ASP A 26 12.24 6.19 -7.17
CA ASP A 26 13.70 6.21 -6.99
C ASP A 26 14.15 7.35 -6.08
N GLN A 27 13.57 8.54 -6.28
CA GLN A 27 13.93 9.73 -5.53
C GLN A 27 13.45 9.71 -4.08
N PHE A 28 12.17 9.39 -3.87
CA PHE A 28 11.44 9.59 -2.62
C PHE A 28 11.11 8.29 -1.89
N GLY A 29 11.15 7.14 -2.56
CA GLY A 29 10.78 5.82 -2.01
C GLY A 29 9.29 5.49 -2.16
N PHE A 30 8.48 6.38 -2.74
CA PHE A 30 7.05 6.18 -2.99
C PHE A 30 6.57 7.06 -4.15
N ALA A 31 5.36 6.80 -4.64
CA ALA A 31 4.63 7.68 -5.54
C ALA A 31 3.13 7.68 -5.19
N ILE A 32 2.46 8.79 -5.46
CA ILE A 32 0.99 8.91 -5.38
C ILE A 32 0.50 9.03 -6.82
N VAL A 33 -0.44 8.16 -7.20
CA VAL A 33 -0.95 8.10 -8.58
C VAL A 33 -2.47 8.31 -8.64
N SER A 34 -2.92 8.97 -9.70
CA SER A 34 -4.33 9.09 -10.11
C SER A 34 -4.62 8.20 -11.31
N GLY A 35 -5.87 7.77 -11.41
CA GLY A 35 -6.37 6.96 -12.51
C GLY A 35 -7.84 6.60 -12.28
N GLU A 36 -8.45 5.98 -13.28
CA GLU A 36 -9.74 5.32 -13.11
C GLU A 36 -9.54 3.97 -12.40
N TRP A 37 -10.17 3.82 -11.24
CA TRP A 37 -10.04 2.64 -10.37
C TRP A 37 -11.39 1.96 -10.18
N ARG A 38 -11.37 0.63 -10.15
CA ARG A 38 -12.54 -0.23 -9.85
C ARG A 38 -12.60 -0.65 -8.39
N PHE A 39 -11.50 -0.49 -7.66
CA PHE A 39 -11.28 -0.94 -6.30
C PHE A 39 -11.46 -2.46 -6.13
N ASP A 40 -10.97 -3.23 -7.10
CA ASP A 40 -10.96 -4.70 -7.08
C ASP A 40 -9.58 -5.26 -7.53
N ALA A 41 -9.46 -6.59 -7.61
CA ALA A 41 -8.22 -7.26 -7.98
C ALA A 41 -7.64 -6.84 -9.33
N SER A 42 -8.49 -6.41 -10.27
CA SER A 42 -8.03 -6.01 -11.60
C SER A 42 -7.17 -4.75 -11.56
N ASP A 43 -7.35 -3.86 -10.57
CA ASP A 43 -6.49 -2.69 -10.40
C ASP A 43 -5.09 -3.08 -9.91
N PHE A 44 -4.98 -4.07 -9.03
CA PHE A 44 -3.69 -4.59 -8.57
C PHE A 44 -2.97 -5.33 -9.71
N ASP A 45 -3.69 -6.12 -10.51
CA ASP A 45 -3.15 -6.77 -11.70
C ASP A 45 -2.67 -5.74 -12.74
N ARG A 46 -3.43 -4.66 -12.95
CA ARG A 46 -3.04 -3.54 -13.81
C ARG A 46 -1.74 -2.90 -13.32
N MET A 47 -1.65 -2.59 -12.03
CA MET A 47 -0.45 -2.00 -11.43
C MET A 47 0.75 -2.95 -11.54
N ALA A 48 0.55 -4.24 -11.25
CA ALA A 48 1.58 -5.25 -11.38
C ALA A 48 2.12 -5.36 -12.81
N ALA A 49 1.24 -5.27 -13.81
CA ALA A 49 1.62 -5.27 -15.21
C ALA A 49 2.35 -3.99 -15.64
N LEU A 50 1.82 -2.82 -15.27
CA LEU A 50 2.41 -1.51 -15.61
C LEU A 50 3.84 -1.36 -15.08
N TYR A 51 4.09 -1.85 -13.87
CA TYR A 51 5.35 -1.65 -13.15
C TYR A 51 6.22 -2.92 -13.05
N GLY A 52 5.81 -4.02 -13.68
CA GLY A 52 6.58 -5.28 -13.69
C GLY A 52 6.81 -5.88 -12.31
N LEU A 53 5.84 -5.77 -11.40
CA LEU A 53 6.00 -6.11 -9.98
C LEU A 53 5.96 -7.61 -9.69
N GLY A 54 5.49 -8.41 -10.66
CA GLY A 54 5.20 -9.83 -10.47
C GLY A 54 3.84 -10.05 -9.80
N PRO A 55 3.53 -11.29 -9.39
CA PRO A 55 2.24 -11.61 -8.81
C PRO A 55 2.07 -10.97 -7.42
N MET A 56 0.82 -10.67 -7.07
CA MET A 56 0.46 -10.24 -5.72
C MET A 56 0.88 -11.30 -4.69
N TYR A 57 1.59 -10.88 -3.66
CA TYR A 57 1.93 -11.74 -2.54
C TYR A 57 0.77 -11.79 -1.55
N GLN A 58 0.36 -13.00 -1.18
CA GLN A 58 -0.62 -13.24 -0.12
C GLN A 58 0.08 -13.85 1.08
N SER A 59 -0.02 -13.21 2.24
CA SER A 59 0.55 -13.76 3.48
C SER A 59 -0.27 -14.95 3.97
N ASP A 60 0.38 -16.11 4.12
CA ASP A 60 -0.22 -17.27 4.78
C ASP A 60 -0.65 -16.94 6.21
N PHE A 61 0.12 -16.11 6.93
CA PHE A 61 -0.22 -15.67 8.28
C PHE A 61 -1.54 -14.89 8.29
N ASN A 62 -1.69 -13.87 7.44
CA ASN A 62 -2.95 -13.12 7.37
C ASN A 62 -4.11 -14.00 6.93
N ARG A 63 -3.88 -14.92 5.99
CA ARG A 63 -4.93 -15.85 5.51
C ARG A 63 -5.42 -16.78 6.61
N LEU A 64 -4.54 -17.23 7.50
CA LEU A 64 -4.87 -18.19 8.56
C LEU A 64 -5.40 -17.51 9.82
N GLU A 65 -4.78 -16.40 10.24
CA GLU A 65 -5.07 -15.76 11.52
C GLU A 65 -6.03 -14.57 11.41
N HIS A 66 -6.17 -13.99 10.21
CA HIS A 66 -6.92 -12.75 9.97
C HIS A 66 -7.78 -12.82 8.69
N ALA A 67 -8.39 -13.99 8.46
CA ALA A 67 -9.18 -14.26 7.26
C ALA A 67 -10.33 -13.24 7.05
N GLU A 68 -10.81 -12.59 8.11
CA GLU A 68 -11.83 -11.54 8.03
C GLU A 68 -11.41 -10.34 7.17
N GLY A 69 -10.10 -10.06 7.10
CA GLY A 69 -9.54 -8.94 6.34
C GLY A 69 -9.05 -9.34 4.95
N ILE A 70 -9.27 -10.58 4.53
CA ILE A 70 -8.77 -11.11 3.26
C ILE A 70 -9.94 -11.35 2.31
N ALA A 71 -10.00 -10.58 1.22
CA ALA A 71 -10.93 -10.83 0.15
C ALA A 71 -10.64 -12.18 -0.52
N SER A 72 -11.64 -12.79 -1.17
CA SER A 72 -11.46 -14.05 -1.92
C SER A 72 -10.43 -13.94 -3.05
N SER A 73 -10.16 -12.72 -3.53
CA SER A 73 -9.09 -12.40 -4.48
C SER A 73 -7.68 -12.38 -3.87
N GLY A 74 -7.54 -12.49 -2.55
CA GLY A 74 -6.27 -12.39 -1.84
C GLY A 74 -5.88 -10.96 -1.44
N ILE A 75 -6.69 -9.95 -1.76
CA ILE A 75 -6.46 -8.56 -1.34
C ILE A 75 -6.70 -8.42 0.16
N ASN A 76 -5.78 -7.73 0.84
CA ASN A 76 -5.97 -7.29 2.22
C ASN A 76 -6.90 -6.06 2.24
N GLN A 77 -8.08 -6.17 2.84
CA GLN A 77 -8.97 -5.04 3.08
C GLN A 77 -8.68 -4.42 4.44
N VAL A 78 -8.25 -3.16 4.44
CA VAL A 78 -7.98 -2.38 5.66
C VAL A 78 -9.18 -1.48 5.95
N GLY A 79 -9.89 -1.73 7.05
CA GLY A 79 -11.06 -0.97 7.47
C GLY A 79 -12.36 -1.36 6.76
N GLY A 80 -13.49 -0.88 7.29
CA GLY A 80 -14.82 -1.07 6.70
C GLY A 80 -15.32 -2.51 6.72
N LEU A 81 -14.77 -3.36 7.59
CA LEU A 81 -15.21 -4.75 7.74
C LEU A 81 -16.47 -4.82 8.61
N SER A 82 -17.37 -5.74 8.27
CA SER A 82 -18.60 -5.98 9.03
C SER A 82 -18.38 -6.78 10.31
N SER A 83 -17.20 -7.39 10.48
CA SER A 83 -16.83 -8.24 11.61
C SER A 83 -15.31 -8.33 11.77
N GLY A 84 -14.85 -8.87 12.90
CA GLY A 84 -13.42 -8.99 13.24
C GLY A 84 -12.97 -8.00 14.30
N SER A 85 -11.96 -8.37 15.08
CA SER A 85 -11.39 -7.54 16.16
C SER A 85 -9.95 -7.11 15.89
N HIS A 86 -9.38 -7.47 14.74
CA HIS A 86 -8.00 -7.15 14.43
C HIS A 86 -7.82 -5.64 14.24
N VAL A 87 -6.88 -5.04 14.97
CA VAL A 87 -6.71 -3.58 15.04
C VAL A 87 -6.40 -2.96 13.67
N VAL A 88 -5.61 -3.63 12.82
CA VAL A 88 -5.29 -3.12 11.48
C VAL A 88 -6.49 -3.23 10.54
N PHE A 89 -7.31 -4.28 10.69
CA PHE A 89 -8.38 -4.55 9.73
C PHE A 89 -9.71 -3.91 10.12
N ASN A 90 -9.95 -3.70 11.42
CA ASN A 90 -11.22 -3.19 11.93
C ASN A 90 -11.06 -2.22 13.13
N GLY A 91 -9.83 -1.82 13.47
CA GLY A 91 -9.59 -0.82 14.50
C GLY A 91 -9.76 0.60 13.97
N ALA A 92 -10.05 1.52 14.88
CA ALA A 92 -10.10 2.97 14.64
C ALA A 92 -8.94 3.72 15.32
N THR A 93 -7.94 2.98 15.80
CA THR A 93 -6.76 3.53 16.48
C THR A 93 -5.57 3.58 15.56
N ASP A 94 -4.65 4.50 15.81
CA ASP A 94 -3.39 4.62 15.07
C ASP A 94 -2.62 3.29 15.04
N VAL A 95 -2.13 2.93 13.86
CA VAL A 95 -1.23 1.80 13.70
C VAL A 95 0.21 2.30 13.93
N PRO A 96 1.00 1.66 14.83
CA PRO A 96 2.38 2.04 15.06
C PRO A 96 3.22 2.01 13.78
N LEU A 97 4.33 2.75 13.77
CA LEU A 97 5.30 2.72 12.67
C LEU A 97 5.78 1.29 12.41
N HIS A 98 5.65 0.82 11.17
CA HIS A 98 6.04 -0.52 10.76
C HIS A 98 6.47 -0.58 9.29
N THR A 99 6.96 -1.75 8.88
CA THR A 99 7.17 -2.12 7.49
C THR A 99 6.45 -3.43 7.24
N ASP A 100 5.71 -3.51 6.12
CA ASP A 100 4.94 -4.69 5.75
C ASP A 100 5.85 -5.91 5.58
N GLY A 101 5.43 -7.04 6.17
CA GLY A 101 6.16 -8.31 6.05
C GLY A 101 7.54 -8.32 6.70
N SER A 102 7.77 -7.51 7.73
CA SER A 102 9.05 -7.48 8.47
C SER A 102 9.46 -8.81 9.11
N TYR A 103 8.52 -9.75 9.25
CA TYR A 103 8.76 -11.13 9.70
C TYR A 103 9.24 -12.08 8.58
N LEU A 104 9.23 -11.63 7.32
CA LEU A 104 9.65 -12.40 6.14
C LEU A 104 11.12 -12.11 5.79
N PRO A 105 11.78 -13.01 5.04
CA PRO A 105 13.09 -12.71 4.46
C PRO A 105 13.07 -11.43 3.63
N ILE A 106 14.14 -10.63 3.74
CA ILE A 106 14.30 -9.39 2.98
C ILE A 106 14.11 -9.66 1.48
N GLY A 107 13.28 -8.84 0.83
CA GLY A 107 13.00 -8.94 -0.61
C GLY A 107 11.81 -9.84 -0.96
N THR A 108 11.16 -10.48 0.02
CA THR A 108 9.92 -11.24 -0.20
C THR A 108 8.80 -10.30 -0.67
N ILE A 109 8.58 -9.21 0.08
CA ILE A 109 7.69 -8.12 -0.34
C ILE A 109 8.57 -7.01 -0.93
N LYS A 110 8.39 -6.73 -2.21
CA LYS A 110 9.17 -5.71 -2.93
C LYS A 110 8.53 -4.32 -2.85
N THR A 111 7.21 -4.27 -2.76
CA THR A 111 6.42 -3.03 -2.70
C THR A 111 5.04 -3.34 -2.14
N SER A 112 4.37 -2.30 -1.64
CA SER A 112 2.97 -2.32 -1.24
C SER A 112 2.18 -1.32 -2.09
N ILE A 113 0.97 -1.70 -2.50
CA ILE A 113 0.02 -0.81 -3.19
C ILE A 113 -1.17 -0.62 -2.28
N LEU A 114 -1.56 0.63 -2.03
CA LEU A 114 -2.70 0.98 -1.22
C LEU A 114 -3.69 1.83 -2.03
N PHE A 115 -4.91 1.33 -2.18
CA PHE A 115 -6.01 2.07 -2.79
C PHE A 115 -6.95 2.60 -1.70
N CYS A 116 -7.19 3.92 -1.72
CA CYS A 116 -8.23 4.53 -0.90
C CYS A 116 -9.57 4.44 -1.62
N ARG A 117 -10.41 3.47 -1.24
CA ARG A 117 -11.76 3.32 -1.79
C ARG A 117 -12.74 4.33 -1.21
N GLU A 118 -12.68 4.54 0.10
CA GLU A 118 -13.55 5.45 0.85
C GLU A 118 -12.69 6.22 1.86
N SER A 119 -12.74 7.55 1.78
CA SER A 119 -12.04 8.41 2.73
C SER A 119 -12.85 8.57 4.01
N ALA A 120 -12.17 8.54 5.16
CA ALA A 120 -12.77 8.92 6.42
C ALA A 120 -13.15 10.42 6.41
N ALA A 121 -14.24 10.76 7.13
CA ALA A 121 -14.64 12.16 7.28
C ALA A 121 -13.65 12.99 8.12
N LEU A 122 -12.91 12.32 9.02
CA LEU A 122 -11.86 12.89 9.85
C LEU A 122 -10.82 11.79 10.15
N GLY A 123 -9.54 12.15 10.10
CA GLY A 123 -8.43 11.21 10.32
C GLY A 123 -8.14 10.34 9.09
N GLY A 124 -7.46 9.22 9.32
CA GLY A 124 -7.12 8.24 8.27
C GLY A 124 -5.87 8.62 7.47
N GLU A 125 -5.08 9.57 7.96
CA GLU A 125 -3.83 9.97 7.32
C GLU A 125 -2.80 8.84 7.38
N SER A 126 -2.14 8.60 6.25
CA SER A 126 -0.97 7.71 6.19
C SER A 126 0.31 8.54 6.21
N ILE A 127 1.21 8.24 7.15
CA ILE A 127 2.51 8.92 7.29
C ILE A 127 3.61 7.96 6.86
N LEU A 128 4.40 8.35 5.86
CA LEU A 128 5.52 7.57 5.34
C LEU A 128 6.86 8.12 5.83
N PHE A 129 7.74 7.23 6.30
CA PHE A 129 9.11 7.56 6.70
C PHE A 129 10.09 6.88 5.76
N MET A 130 10.85 7.67 5.00
CA MET A 130 11.81 7.16 4.01
C MET A 130 13.20 7.77 4.23
N TYR A 131 14.20 6.91 4.35
CA TYR A 131 15.59 7.31 4.60
C TYR A 131 16.52 6.92 3.45
N ARG A 132 17.62 7.66 3.28
CA ARG A 132 18.77 7.19 2.50
C ARG A 132 19.81 6.60 3.46
N ASN A 133 20.36 5.46 3.06
CA ASN A 133 21.62 4.95 3.63
C ASN A 133 22.77 5.84 3.18
#